data_AF-X0VB41-F1
#
_entry.id   AF-X0VB41-F1
#
_cell.length_a   1.000
_cell.length_b   1.000
_cell.length_c   1.000
_cell.angle_alpha   90.00
_cell.angle_beta   90.00
_cell.angle_gamma   90.00
#
_symmetry.space_group_name_H-M   'P 1'
#
loop_
_entity.id
_entity.type
_entity.pdbx_description
1 polymer ?
#
loop_
_entity_poly.entity_id
_entity_poly.type
_entity_poly.pdbx_seq_one_letter_code
_entity_poly.pdbx_strand_id
1 'polypeptide(L)'
;MANDPSTTTTSATNNTGQKSKLALAKSVTRHLEEERKGTEDADFKLISENLLPSRGYWPAEGDNKKSILERGKKNINPAATLALERAAGGLTTGMTPEGQPWFGLRTEDSALMEETGVREHLGVRERMINSVLRMGGFYQAIHLNNIELLGFGGLLLFEDTSAKTVARFEACTVGTYAIALDAEGDLDTVVRRIGW
;
A
#
# COMPACT_ATOMS: atom_id res chain seq x y z
N MET A 1 1.17 56.59 1.21
CA MET A 1 0.45 55.34 1.51
C MET A 1 -0.38 54.97 0.28
N ALA A 2 0.18 54.14 -0.60
CA ALA A 2 -0.56 53.59 -1.73
C ALA A 2 -0.57 52.06 -1.51
N ASN A 3 -1.73 51.52 -1.16
CA ASN A 3 -1.92 50.08 -1.09
C ASN A 3 -1.98 49.55 -2.53
N ASP A 4 -1.00 48.73 -2.89
CA ASP A 4 -0.95 47.98 -4.14
C ASP A 4 -2.07 46.92 -4.14
N PRO A 5 -3.04 46.96 -5.07
CA PRO A 5 -4.18 46.04 -5.11
C PRO A 5 -3.87 44.67 -5.73
N SER A 6 -2.61 44.37 -6.08
CA SER A 6 -2.25 43.16 -6.83
C SER A 6 -2.14 41.86 -6.00
N THR A 7 -2.13 41.92 -4.66
CA THR A 7 -1.88 40.75 -3.81
C THR A 7 -3.13 39.95 -3.40
N THR A 8 -4.33 40.47 -3.60
CA THR A 8 -5.58 39.80 -3.13
C THR A 8 -6.20 38.87 -4.18
N THR A 9 -5.92 39.05 -5.47
CA THR A 9 -6.61 38.32 -6.55
C THR A 9 -6.02 36.92 -6.79
N THR A 10 -4.71 36.73 -6.57
CA THR A 10 -4.00 35.45 -6.83
C THR A 10 -4.35 34.35 -5.81
N SER A 11 -4.76 34.71 -4.59
CA SER A 11 -5.14 33.74 -3.55
C SER A 11 -6.55 33.17 -3.75
N ALA A 12 -7.47 33.95 -4.31
CA ALA A 12 -8.87 33.54 -4.53
C ALA A 12 -9.03 32.56 -5.71
N THR A 13 -8.28 32.74 -6.79
CA THR A 13 -8.27 31.85 -7.96
C THR A 13 -7.63 30.49 -7.65
N ASN A 14 -6.53 30.47 -6.90
CA ASN A 14 -5.89 29.23 -6.43
C ASN A 14 -6.81 28.41 -5.50
N ASN A 15 -7.54 29.08 -4.60
CA ASN A 15 -8.48 28.43 -3.68
C ASN A 15 -9.70 27.83 -4.42
N THR A 16 -10.17 28.49 -5.49
CA THR A 16 -11.30 27.99 -6.31
C THR A 16 -10.90 26.74 -7.11
N GLY A 17 -9.73 26.75 -7.74
CA GLY A 17 -9.20 25.57 -8.45
C GLY A 17 -8.92 24.38 -7.53
N GLN A 18 -8.40 24.64 -6.32
CA GLN A 18 -8.14 23.59 -5.32
C GLN A 18 -9.43 22.97 -4.77
N LYS A 19 -10.48 23.78 -4.54
CA LYS A 19 -11.81 23.29 -4.19
C LYS A 19 -12.42 22.43 -5.29
N SER A 20 -12.24 22.80 -6.56
CA SER A 20 -12.71 22.02 -7.71
C SER A 20 -12.01 20.66 -7.80
N LYS A 21 -10.68 20.61 -7.63
CA LYS A 21 -9.92 19.34 -7.62
C LYS A 21 -10.33 18.44 -6.46
N LEU A 22 -10.55 19.01 -5.27
CA LEU A 22 -11.04 18.25 -4.12
C LEU A 22 -12.44 17.68 -4.35
N ALA A 23 -13.34 18.45 -4.99
CA ALA A 23 -14.68 17.97 -5.31
C ALA A 23 -14.62 16.79 -6.31
N LEU A 24 -13.79 16.89 -7.34
CA LEU A 24 -13.53 15.80 -8.28
C LEU A 24 -12.96 14.57 -7.57
N ALA A 25 -11.90 14.74 -6.76
CA ALA A 25 -11.29 13.63 -6.03
C ALA A 25 -12.31 12.92 -5.13
N LYS A 26 -13.16 13.66 -4.42
CA LYS A 26 -14.24 13.08 -3.60
C LYS A 26 -15.27 12.31 -4.44
N SER A 27 -15.59 12.79 -5.64
CA SER A 27 -16.50 12.08 -6.54
C SER A 27 -15.89 10.77 -7.06
N VAL A 28 -14.61 10.78 -7.44
CA VAL A 28 -13.87 9.59 -7.87
C VAL A 28 -13.75 8.60 -6.72
N THR A 29 -13.35 9.04 -5.53
CA THR A 29 -13.27 8.18 -4.34
C THR A 29 -14.62 7.53 -4.03
N ARG A 30 -15.71 8.30 -4.06
CA ARG A 30 -17.05 7.75 -3.82
C ARG A 30 -17.38 6.68 -4.85
N HIS A 31 -17.18 6.97 -6.13
CA HIS A 31 -17.50 6.04 -7.21
C HIS A 31 -16.72 4.71 -7.05
N LEU A 32 -15.40 4.78 -6.85
CA LEU A 32 -14.58 3.57 -6.68
C LEU A 32 -14.93 2.79 -5.41
N GLU A 33 -15.23 3.48 -4.30
CA GLU A 33 -15.68 2.81 -3.09
C GLU A 33 -17.06 2.12 -3.28
N GLU A 34 -17.96 2.70 -4.05
CA GLU A 34 -19.30 2.16 -4.34
C GLU A 34 -19.21 0.93 -5.25
N GLU A 35 -18.40 0.98 -6.32
CA GLU A 35 -18.17 -0.17 -7.21
C GLU A 35 -17.57 -1.35 -6.45
N ARG A 36 -16.51 -1.12 -5.65
CA ARG A 36 -15.88 -2.15 -4.82
C ARG A 36 -16.88 -2.75 -3.81
N LYS A 37 -17.72 -1.91 -3.18
CA LYS A 37 -18.78 -2.37 -2.26
C LYS A 37 -19.81 -3.26 -2.94
N GLY A 38 -20.17 -2.95 -4.19
CA GLY A 38 -21.17 -3.69 -4.95
C GLY A 38 -20.66 -5.02 -5.49
N THR A 39 -19.35 -5.18 -5.66
CA THR A 39 -18.74 -6.32 -6.35
C THR A 39 -17.96 -7.25 -5.44
N GLU A 40 -17.08 -6.72 -4.60
CA GLU A 40 -16.05 -7.52 -3.90
C GLU A 40 -16.25 -7.59 -2.37
N ASP A 41 -16.88 -6.58 -1.75
CA ASP A 41 -16.97 -6.48 -0.28
C ASP A 41 -17.65 -7.67 0.39
N ALA A 42 -18.65 -8.27 -0.27
CA ALA A 42 -19.33 -9.44 0.25
C ALA A 42 -18.38 -10.66 0.37
N ASP A 43 -17.58 -10.90 -0.67
CA ASP A 43 -16.61 -11.99 -0.73
C ASP A 43 -15.43 -11.74 0.21
N PHE A 44 -14.91 -10.52 0.21
CA PHE A 44 -13.86 -10.13 1.16
C PHE A 44 -14.34 -10.25 2.61
N LYS A 45 -15.58 -9.91 2.91
CA LYS A 45 -16.14 -10.09 4.25
C LYS A 45 -16.25 -11.57 4.61
N LEU A 46 -16.67 -12.42 3.68
CA LEU A 46 -16.72 -13.87 3.90
C LEU A 46 -15.32 -14.45 4.21
N ILE A 47 -14.30 -14.03 3.44
CA ILE A 47 -12.90 -14.43 3.67
C ILE A 47 -12.42 -13.93 5.04
N SER A 48 -12.70 -12.68 5.38
CA SER A 48 -12.33 -12.10 6.67
C SER A 48 -12.97 -12.88 7.83
N GLU A 49 -14.25 -13.23 7.74
CA GLU A 49 -14.96 -13.99 8.77
C GLU A 49 -14.47 -15.44 8.96
N ASN A 50 -14.08 -16.11 7.87
CA ASN A 50 -13.76 -17.54 7.91
C ASN A 50 -12.25 -17.85 7.92
N LEU A 51 -11.42 -16.93 7.42
CA LEU A 51 -9.99 -17.17 7.20
C LEU A 51 -9.10 -16.15 7.92
N LEU A 52 -9.36 -14.85 7.77
CA LEU A 52 -8.50 -13.78 8.32
C LEU A 52 -9.30 -12.76 9.16
N PRO A 53 -9.76 -13.12 10.39
CA PRO A 53 -10.61 -12.24 11.19
C PRO A 53 -9.99 -10.91 11.59
N SER A 54 -8.65 -10.86 11.66
CA SER A 54 -7.86 -9.67 11.98
C SER A 54 -7.63 -8.74 10.78
N ARG A 55 -8.06 -9.12 9.57
CA ARG A 55 -7.84 -8.38 8.32
C ARG A 55 -9.17 -7.97 7.70
N GLY A 56 -9.15 -6.94 6.88
CA GLY A 56 -10.34 -6.32 6.28
C GLY A 56 -10.93 -5.23 7.18
N TYR A 57 -11.30 -4.11 6.58
CA TYR A 57 -11.91 -2.97 7.27
C TYR A 57 -13.36 -2.77 6.82
N TRP A 58 -14.30 -2.89 7.77
CA TRP A 58 -15.73 -2.74 7.52
C TRP A 58 -16.27 -1.56 8.33
N PRO A 59 -16.58 -0.40 7.70
CA PRO A 59 -16.98 0.81 8.43
C PRO A 59 -18.16 0.62 9.40
N ALA A 60 -19.09 -0.27 9.06
CA ALA A 60 -20.26 -0.57 9.90
C ALA A 60 -19.93 -1.36 11.19
N GLU A 61 -18.82 -2.10 11.21
CA GLU A 61 -18.36 -2.89 12.36
C GLU A 61 -17.39 -2.13 13.26
N GLY A 62 -16.73 -1.11 12.69
CA GLY A 62 -15.58 -0.44 13.29
C GLY A 62 -14.31 -1.29 13.21
N ASP A 63 -13.22 -0.74 13.74
CA ASP A 63 -11.90 -1.38 13.76
C ASP A 63 -11.35 -1.41 15.19
N ASN A 64 -12.03 -2.15 16.05
CA ASN A 64 -11.63 -2.33 17.43
C ASN A 64 -11.48 -3.82 17.77
N LYS A 65 -10.77 -4.10 18.88
CA LYS A 65 -10.54 -5.48 19.32
C LYS A 65 -11.83 -6.30 19.47
N LYS A 66 -12.95 -5.68 19.86
CA LYS A 66 -14.24 -6.38 19.96
C LYS A 66 -14.77 -6.78 18.59
N SER A 67 -14.74 -5.89 17.61
CA SER A 67 -15.17 -6.18 16.23
C SER A 67 -14.39 -7.34 15.60
N ILE A 68 -13.07 -7.38 15.80
CA ILE A 68 -12.21 -8.48 15.33
C ILE A 68 -12.57 -9.80 16.02
N LEU A 69 -12.80 -9.79 17.34
CA LEU A 69 -13.20 -10.98 18.08
C LEU A 69 -14.58 -11.51 17.66
N GLU A 70 -15.54 -10.61 17.43
CA GLU A 70 -16.86 -10.97 16.94
C GLU A 70 -16.79 -11.60 15.55
N ARG A 71 -15.99 -11.03 14.64
CA ARG A 71 -15.74 -11.57 13.31
C ARG A 71 -15.12 -12.98 13.37
N GLY A 72 -14.17 -13.17 14.29
CA GLY A 72 -13.47 -14.42 14.50
C GLY A 72 -14.33 -15.58 15.01
N LYS A 73 -15.55 -15.34 15.48
CA LYS A 73 -16.46 -16.41 15.93
C LYS A 73 -16.84 -17.40 14.83
N LYS A 74 -16.80 -16.98 13.57
CA LYS A 74 -17.08 -17.82 12.40
C LYS A 74 -15.89 -18.70 12.01
N ASN A 75 -14.66 -18.32 12.39
CA ASN A 75 -13.47 -19.14 12.21
C ASN A 75 -13.40 -20.20 13.32
N ILE A 76 -13.97 -21.37 13.04
CA ILE A 76 -14.01 -22.51 13.98
C ILE A 76 -12.68 -23.28 13.99
N ASN A 77 -11.96 -23.31 12.86
CA ASN A 77 -10.74 -24.07 12.69
C ASN A 77 -9.60 -23.19 12.14
N PRO A 78 -8.53 -22.94 12.93
CA PRO A 78 -7.43 -22.08 12.51
C PRO A 78 -6.49 -22.73 11.49
N ALA A 79 -6.69 -23.99 11.10
CA ALA A 79 -5.78 -24.70 10.19
C ALA A 79 -5.56 -23.95 8.87
N ALA A 80 -6.63 -23.37 8.29
CA ALA A 80 -6.52 -22.60 7.06
C ALA A 80 -5.75 -21.29 7.26
N THR A 81 -6.01 -20.57 8.35
CA THR A 81 -5.28 -19.36 8.74
C THR A 81 -3.78 -19.65 8.91
N LEU A 82 -3.44 -20.71 9.66
CA LEU A 82 -2.06 -21.12 9.90
C LEU A 82 -1.35 -21.57 8.62
N ALA A 83 -2.05 -22.26 7.72
CA ALA A 83 -1.50 -22.65 6.42
C ALA A 83 -1.19 -21.43 5.55
N LEU A 84 -2.09 -20.45 5.53
CA LEU A 84 -1.90 -19.19 4.82
C LEU A 84 -0.74 -18.38 5.40
N GLU A 85 -0.67 -18.21 6.73
CA GLU A 85 0.44 -17.50 7.38
C GLU A 85 1.80 -18.14 7.09
N ARG A 86 1.87 -19.49 7.07
CA ARG A 86 3.08 -20.22 6.69
C ARG A 86 3.44 -19.99 5.22
N ALA A 87 2.45 -20.02 4.33
CA ALA A 87 2.67 -19.76 2.90
C ALA A 87 3.14 -18.32 2.67
N ALA A 88 2.54 -17.33 3.33
CA ALA A 88 2.96 -15.93 3.30
C ALA A 88 4.38 -15.75 3.86
N GLY A 89 4.72 -16.45 4.95
CA GLY A 89 6.08 -16.51 5.48
C GLY A 89 7.07 -17.08 4.46
N GLY A 90 6.70 -18.14 3.75
CA GLY A 90 7.50 -18.72 2.66
C GLY A 90 7.70 -17.76 1.49
N LEU A 91 6.68 -17.00 1.09
CA LEU A 91 6.82 -15.96 0.07
C LEU A 91 7.78 -14.85 0.53
N THR A 92 7.64 -14.39 1.77
CA THR A 92 8.53 -13.35 2.32
C THR A 92 9.98 -13.81 2.37
N THR A 93 10.25 -15.04 2.83
CA THR A 93 11.62 -15.55 2.93
C THR A 93 12.20 -15.94 1.58
N GLY A 94 11.37 -16.41 0.63
CA GLY A 94 11.80 -16.82 -0.69
C GLY A 94 12.04 -15.65 -1.65
N MET A 95 11.20 -14.61 -1.60
CA MET A 95 11.26 -13.49 -2.55
C MET A 95 12.00 -12.27 -1.98
N THR A 96 11.82 -11.98 -0.69
CA THR A 96 12.34 -10.75 -0.06
C THR A 96 12.98 -11.04 1.31
N PRO A 97 14.01 -11.89 1.39
CA PRO A 97 14.69 -12.19 2.66
C PRO A 97 15.36 -10.95 3.25
N GLU A 98 15.06 -10.60 4.50
CA GLU A 98 15.66 -9.43 5.16
C GLU A 98 17.19 -9.56 5.36
N GLY A 99 17.66 -10.79 5.59
CA GLY A 99 19.06 -11.05 5.95
C GLY A 99 20.02 -11.20 4.76
N GLN A 100 19.54 -11.18 3.53
CA GLN A 100 20.35 -11.42 2.33
C GLN A 100 19.94 -10.49 1.17
N PRO A 101 20.90 -10.01 0.35
CA PRO A 101 20.55 -9.25 -0.85
C PRO A 101 19.70 -10.10 -1.81
N TRP A 102 18.53 -9.60 -2.18
CA TRP A 102 17.59 -10.25 -3.10
C TRP A 102 17.32 -9.43 -4.38
N PHE A 103 17.96 -8.27 -4.51
CA PHE A 103 17.97 -7.46 -5.72
C PHE A 103 19.40 -6.98 -6.01
N GLY A 104 19.64 -6.58 -7.26
CA GLY A 104 20.89 -5.98 -7.71
C GLY A 104 20.63 -4.93 -8.77
N LEU A 105 21.48 -3.91 -8.81
CA LEU A 105 21.47 -2.83 -9.79
C LEU A 105 22.48 -3.15 -10.89
N ARG A 106 22.06 -2.97 -12.14
CA ARG A 106 22.90 -3.13 -13.32
C ARG A 106 22.60 -1.98 -14.27
N THR A 107 23.61 -1.55 -15.02
CA THR A 107 23.38 -0.65 -16.15
C THR A 107 22.79 -1.43 -17.32
N GLU A 108 21.97 -0.76 -18.12
CA GLU A 108 21.42 -1.33 -19.36
C GLU A 108 22.55 -1.59 -20.37
N ASP A 109 23.51 -0.67 -20.47
CA ASP A 109 24.72 -0.86 -21.26
C ASP A 109 25.72 -1.76 -20.51
N SER A 110 26.05 -2.90 -21.12
CA SER A 110 27.05 -3.85 -20.58
C SER A 110 28.48 -3.31 -20.60
N ALA A 111 28.84 -2.42 -21.53
CA ALA A 111 30.19 -1.84 -21.57
C ALA A 111 30.44 -0.94 -20.36
N LEU A 112 29.43 -0.16 -19.98
CA LEU A 112 29.46 0.69 -18.79
C LEU A 112 29.62 -0.12 -17.49
N MET A 113 29.06 -1.34 -17.41
CA MET A 113 29.27 -2.22 -16.24
C MET A 113 30.74 -2.62 -16.04
N GLU A 114 31.52 -2.68 -17.11
CA GLU A 114 32.94 -3.07 -17.06
C GLU A 114 33.88 -1.88 -16.84
N GLU A 115 33.35 -0.66 -16.86
CA GLU A 115 34.13 0.51 -16.48
C GLU A 115 34.51 0.47 -15.00
N THR A 116 35.75 0.89 -14.73
CA THR A 116 36.33 0.90 -13.39
C THR A 116 35.47 1.71 -12.42
N GLY A 117 35.05 1.08 -11.32
CA GLY A 117 34.32 1.73 -10.23
C GLY A 117 32.79 1.74 -10.37
N VAL A 118 32.23 1.43 -11.54
CA VAL A 118 30.76 1.42 -11.75
C VAL A 118 30.09 0.35 -10.87
N ARG A 119 30.61 -0.88 -10.91
CA ARG A 119 30.11 -2.00 -10.09
C ARG A 119 30.21 -1.71 -8.58
N GLU A 120 31.29 -1.08 -8.15
CA GLU A 120 31.46 -0.68 -6.75
C GLU A 120 30.43 0.38 -6.34
N HIS A 121 30.23 1.40 -7.19
CA HIS A 121 29.25 2.45 -6.96
C HIS A 121 27.84 1.89 -6.82
N LEU A 122 27.41 1.02 -7.74
CA LEU A 122 26.11 0.37 -7.68
C LEU A 122 25.97 -0.47 -6.41
N GLY A 123 27.00 -1.20 -6.00
CA GLY A 123 27.01 -1.93 -4.73
C GLY A 123 26.83 -1.03 -3.50
N VAL A 124 27.38 0.20 -3.51
CA VAL A 124 27.09 1.19 -2.45
C VAL A 124 25.62 1.59 -2.47
N ARG A 125 25.05 1.86 -3.65
CA ARG A 125 23.62 2.23 -3.79
C ARG A 125 22.68 1.12 -3.35
N GLU A 126 22.96 -0.14 -3.70
CA GLU A 126 22.20 -1.32 -3.25
C GLU A 126 22.16 -1.42 -1.72
N ARG A 127 23.29 -1.19 -1.04
CA ARG A 127 23.36 -1.20 0.43
C ARG A 127 22.53 -0.06 1.04
N MET A 128 22.54 1.11 0.41
CA MET A 128 21.70 2.24 0.84
C MET A 128 20.22 1.92 0.71
N ILE A 129 19.79 1.37 -0.43
CA ILE A 129 18.38 0.97 -0.66
C ILE A 129 17.97 -0.09 0.36
N ASN A 130 18.79 -1.14 0.55
CA ASN A 130 18.53 -2.17 1.56
C ASN A 130 18.36 -1.58 2.98
N SER A 131 19.19 -0.59 3.34
CA SER A 131 19.06 0.09 4.63
C SER A 131 17.73 0.85 4.75
N VAL A 132 17.29 1.53 3.69
CA VAL A 132 16.00 2.25 3.67
C VAL A 132 14.84 1.27 3.79
N LEU A 133 14.85 0.16 3.04
CA LEU A 133 13.80 -0.87 3.12
C LEU A 133 13.68 -1.43 4.54
N ARG A 134 14.82 -1.77 5.15
CA ARG A 134 14.86 -2.30 6.52
C ARG A 134 14.34 -1.29 7.55
N MET A 135 14.85 -0.06 7.50
CA MET A 135 14.49 0.99 8.45
C MET A 135 13.05 1.50 8.26
N GLY A 136 12.56 1.52 7.03
CA GLY A 136 11.23 1.97 6.65
C GLY A 136 10.12 0.97 6.96
N GLY A 137 10.45 -0.21 7.47
CA GLY A 137 9.47 -1.25 7.82
C GLY A 137 8.98 -2.09 6.63
N PHE A 138 9.70 -2.08 5.50
CA PHE A 138 9.32 -2.81 4.29
C PHE A 138 9.06 -4.30 4.57
N TYR A 139 9.98 -4.98 5.28
CA TYR A 139 9.88 -6.43 5.51
C TYR A 139 8.66 -6.83 6.34
N GLN A 140 8.25 -5.98 7.29
CA GLN A 140 7.00 -6.18 8.02
C GLN A 140 5.79 -5.94 7.11
N ALA A 141 5.82 -4.86 6.32
CA ALA A 141 4.72 -4.49 5.44
C ALA A 141 4.53 -5.48 4.28
N ILE A 142 5.59 -6.01 3.67
CA ILE A 142 5.50 -6.99 2.59
C ILE A 142 5.00 -8.35 3.10
N HIS A 143 5.37 -8.74 4.32
CA HIS A 143 4.84 -9.95 4.94
C HIS A 143 3.32 -9.86 5.15
N LEU A 144 2.84 -8.73 5.68
CA LEU A 144 1.40 -8.49 5.83
C LEU A 144 0.68 -8.42 4.46
N ASN A 145 1.32 -7.85 3.45
CA ASN A 145 0.80 -7.84 2.08
C ASN A 145 0.73 -9.25 1.46
N ASN A 146 1.69 -10.13 1.74
CA ASN A 146 1.61 -11.53 1.30
C ASN A 146 0.42 -12.26 1.96
N ILE A 147 0.06 -11.91 3.20
CA ILE A 147 -1.17 -12.40 3.85
C ILE A 147 -2.42 -11.88 3.12
N GLU A 148 -2.46 -10.58 2.77
CA GLU A 148 -3.56 -9.99 1.99
C GLU A 148 -3.69 -10.64 0.61
N LEU A 149 -2.58 -10.84 -0.10
CA LEU A 149 -2.54 -11.45 -1.43
C LEU A 149 -3.09 -12.87 -1.42
N LEU A 150 -2.64 -13.70 -0.47
CA LEU A 150 -3.10 -15.09 -0.37
C LEU A 150 -4.53 -15.22 0.17
N GLY A 151 -4.98 -14.23 0.96
CA GLY A 151 -6.31 -14.22 1.54
C GLY A 151 -7.37 -13.69 0.60
N PHE A 152 -7.18 -12.45 0.13
CA PHE A 152 -8.16 -11.68 -0.63
C PHE A 152 -7.83 -11.58 -2.13
N GLY A 153 -6.63 -11.95 -2.56
CA GLY A 153 -6.17 -11.79 -3.94
C GLY A 153 -5.66 -10.39 -4.29
N GLY A 154 -5.90 -9.40 -3.43
CA GLY A 154 -5.44 -8.01 -3.60
C GLY A 154 -4.21 -7.69 -2.73
N LEU A 155 -3.32 -6.85 -3.25
CA LEU A 155 -2.12 -6.37 -2.54
C LEU A 155 -1.94 -4.87 -2.81
N LEU A 156 -1.86 -4.06 -1.75
CA LEU A 156 -1.48 -2.66 -1.85
C LEU A 156 -0.43 -2.32 -0.77
N LEU A 157 0.83 -2.27 -1.21
CA LEU A 157 1.94 -1.77 -0.40
C LEU A 157 2.09 -0.27 -0.65
N PHE A 158 1.83 0.52 0.37
CA PHE A 158 1.96 1.97 0.29
C PHE A 158 3.34 2.42 0.77
N GLU A 159 3.93 3.36 0.05
CA GLU A 159 5.16 4.03 0.42
C GLU A 159 4.88 5.52 0.64
N ASP A 160 5.37 6.05 1.77
CA ASP A 160 5.38 7.48 2.05
C ASP A 160 6.79 7.99 2.36
N THR A 161 7.04 9.27 2.09
CA THR A 161 8.30 9.91 2.43
C THR A 161 8.41 10.14 3.92
N SER A 162 9.57 9.81 4.50
CA SER A 162 9.83 9.93 5.94
C SER A 162 11.13 10.68 6.19
N ALA A 163 11.08 11.80 6.92
CA ALA A 163 12.28 12.53 7.31
C ALA A 163 13.24 11.71 8.20
N LYS A 164 12.76 10.64 8.86
CA LYS A 164 13.56 9.79 9.75
C LYS A 164 14.20 8.61 9.03
N THR A 165 13.49 8.01 8.07
CA THR A 165 13.86 6.72 7.46
C THR A 165 13.97 6.79 5.94
N VAL A 166 13.87 7.98 5.35
CA VAL A 166 13.71 8.26 3.92
C VAL A 166 12.35 7.80 3.38
N ALA A 167 11.98 6.55 3.60
CA ALA A 167 10.69 5.98 3.23
C ALA A 167 10.03 5.26 4.42
N ARG A 168 8.70 5.17 4.41
CA ARG A 168 7.89 4.36 5.31
C ARG A 168 6.96 3.50 4.48
N PHE A 169 6.91 2.21 4.80
CA PHE A 169 6.06 1.25 4.12
C PHE A 169 4.91 0.82 5.01
N GLU A 170 3.73 0.63 4.40
CA GLU A 170 2.54 0.17 5.11
C GLU A 170 1.71 -0.79 4.24
N ALA A 171 1.22 -1.86 4.86
CA ALA A 171 0.28 -2.77 4.23
C ALA A 171 -1.15 -2.26 4.37
N CYS A 172 -1.81 -2.01 3.24
CA CYS A 172 -3.23 -1.67 3.21
C CYS A 172 -4.07 -2.94 3.16
N THR A 173 -5.13 -2.99 3.96
CA THR A 173 -6.06 -4.13 3.96
C THR A 173 -7.29 -3.81 3.11
N VAL A 174 -7.93 -4.84 2.56
CA VAL A 174 -9.19 -4.65 1.84
C VAL A 174 -10.21 -3.85 2.67
N GLY A 175 -10.96 -2.96 2.03
CA GLY A 175 -11.85 -2.01 2.72
C GLY A 175 -11.18 -0.68 3.09
N THR A 176 -9.85 -0.59 3.09
CA THR A 176 -9.14 0.69 3.27
C THR A 176 -8.68 1.33 1.97
N TYR A 177 -8.86 0.66 0.83
CA TYR A 177 -8.53 1.20 -0.48
C TYR A 177 -9.49 0.70 -1.57
N ALA A 178 -9.50 1.37 -2.71
CA ALA A 178 -10.09 0.92 -3.97
C ALA A 178 -9.19 1.38 -5.13
N ILE A 179 -9.23 0.65 -6.23
CA ILE A 179 -8.40 0.91 -7.41
C ILE A 179 -9.26 1.02 -8.66
N ALA A 180 -8.74 1.71 -9.67
CA ALA A 180 -9.26 1.70 -11.03
C ALA A 180 -8.13 1.29 -11.98
N LEU A 181 -8.48 0.50 -12.98
CA LEU A 181 -7.62 0.18 -14.10
C LEU A 181 -8.06 0.99 -15.32
N ASP A 182 -7.13 1.33 -16.20
CA ASP A 182 -7.45 1.93 -17.50
C ASP A 182 -7.97 0.89 -18.52
N ALA A 183 -8.11 1.29 -19.78
CA ALA A 183 -8.64 0.44 -20.84
C ALA A 183 -7.68 -0.71 -21.22
N GLU A 184 -6.38 -0.53 -20.95
CA GLU A 184 -5.31 -1.47 -21.19
C GLU A 184 -5.12 -2.45 -20.01
N GLY A 185 -5.74 -2.15 -18.86
CA GLY A 185 -5.66 -2.93 -17.64
C GLY A 185 -4.52 -2.49 -16.71
N ASP A 186 -3.88 -1.36 -17.00
CA ASP A 186 -2.85 -0.77 -16.16
C ASP A 186 -3.48 0.02 -15.00
N LEU A 187 -2.73 0.16 -13.90
CA LEU A 187 -3.21 0.86 -12.71
C LEU A 187 -3.31 2.38 -12.98
N ASP A 188 -4.53 2.89 -13.08
CA ASP A 188 -4.80 4.31 -13.31
C ASP A 188 -4.94 5.10 -12.01
N THR A 189 -5.81 4.63 -11.11
CA THR A 189 -6.17 5.36 -9.90
C THR A 189 -6.14 4.46 -8.67
N VAL A 190 -5.59 4.98 -7.56
CA VAL A 190 -5.70 4.38 -6.23
C VAL A 190 -6.33 5.40 -5.28
N VAL A 191 -7.39 4.97 -4.59
CA VAL A 191 -7.94 5.72 -3.45
C VAL A 191 -7.70 4.94 -2.18
N ARG A 192 -7.21 5.63 -1.16
CA ARG A 192 -6.85 5.03 0.13
C ARG A 192 -7.42 5.86 1.27
N ARG A 193 -7.97 5.17 2.26
CA ARG A 193 -8.30 5.71 3.58
C ARG A 193 -7.04 5.89 4.39
N ILE A 194 -6.84 7.11 4.89
CA ILE A 194 -5.78 7.43 5.84
C ILE A 194 -6.40 7.28 7.24
N GLY A 195 -5.90 6.32 8.01
CA GLY A 195 -6.19 6.22 9.45
C GLY A 195 -5.19 7.07 10.21
N TRP A 196 -5.67 7.97 11.07
CA TRP A 196 -4.87 8.70 12.06
C TRP A 196 -5.40 8.43 13.45
#